data_AF-A0A961JG92-F1
#
_entry.id   AF-A0A961JG92-F1
#
_cell.length_a   1.000
_cell.length_b   1.000
_cell.length_c   1.000
_cell.angle_alpha   90.00
_cell.angle_beta   90.00
_cell.angle_gamma   90.00
#
_symmetry.space_group_name_H-M   'P 1'
#
loop_
_entity.id
_entity.type
_entity.pdbx_description
1 polymer ?
#
loop_
_entity_poly.entity_id
_entity_poly.type
_entity_poly.pdbx_seq_one_letter_code
_entity_poly.pdbx_strand_id
1 'polypeptide(L)'
;MTTTWTALTTLAGKTPAEALGEAMEHLTPEPTGVGVFEMEDGSGLWEVGGYFIEPPDEVALALLAAAYGAKPFTVSEVPETDWVAHVRRELSPVVAGRFFVYG
;
A
#
# COMPACT_ATOMS: atom_id res chain seq x y z
N MET A 1 3.53 16.97 12.67
CA MET A 1 4.00 16.11 11.57
C MET A 1 3.20 14.85 11.72
N THR A 2 2.36 14.53 10.75
CA THR A 2 1.45 13.39 10.85
C THR A 2 2.12 12.26 10.08
N THR A 3 2.96 11.49 10.75
CA THR A 3 3.65 10.35 10.17
C THR A 3 2.64 9.34 9.67
N THR A 4 2.73 8.93 8.40
CA THR A 4 1.91 7.85 7.85
C THR A 4 2.68 6.54 7.83
N TRP A 5 1.95 5.44 7.95
CA TRP A 5 2.49 4.09 8.00
C TRP A 5 1.81 3.22 6.97
N THR A 6 2.54 2.24 6.44
CA THR A 6 1.98 1.15 5.65
C THR A 6 2.25 -0.19 6.33
N ALA A 7 1.31 -1.12 6.21
CA ALA A 7 1.50 -2.52 6.54
C ALA A 7 1.14 -3.36 5.31
N LEU A 8 2.14 -4.02 4.70
CA LEU A 8 1.97 -4.79 3.47
C LEU A 8 2.25 -6.27 3.69
N THR A 9 1.45 -7.16 3.12
CA THR A 9 1.69 -8.60 3.08
C THR A 9 1.28 -9.23 1.75
N THR A 10 1.66 -10.49 1.54
CA THR A 10 1.23 -11.29 0.39
C THR A 10 0.70 -12.65 0.82
N LEU A 11 -0.28 -13.16 0.07
CA LEU A 11 -0.87 -14.49 0.24
C LEU A 11 -1.39 -15.04 -1.10
N ALA A 12 -1.62 -16.34 -1.17
CA ALA A 12 -2.14 -16.98 -2.37
C ALA A 12 -3.67 -16.96 -2.41
N GLY A 13 -4.22 -16.66 -3.57
CA GLY A 13 -5.66 -16.74 -3.85
C GLY A 13 -6.45 -15.47 -3.51
N LYS A 14 -7.40 -15.15 -4.38
CA LYS A 14 -8.23 -13.95 -4.30
C LYS A 14 -9.13 -13.91 -3.06
N THR A 15 -9.91 -14.96 -2.83
CA THR A 15 -10.87 -15.01 -1.72
C THR A 15 -10.24 -14.82 -0.34
N PRO A 16 -9.14 -15.52 0.04
CA PRO A 16 -8.49 -15.24 1.32
C PRO A 16 -7.87 -13.84 1.36
N ALA A 17 -7.41 -13.29 0.24
CA ALA A 17 -6.88 -11.93 0.18
C ALA A 17 -7.95 -10.85 0.42
N GLU A 18 -9.12 -10.99 -0.21
CA GLU A 18 -10.27 -10.11 0.01
C GLU A 18 -10.76 -10.20 1.46
N ALA A 19 -10.85 -11.41 2.01
CA ALA A 19 -11.27 -11.61 3.40
C ALA A 19 -10.26 -11.07 4.43
N LEU A 20 -8.95 -11.15 4.13
CA LEU A 20 -7.92 -10.52 4.94
C LEU A 20 -8.05 -8.99 4.88
N GLY A 21 -8.28 -8.43 3.68
CA GLY A 21 -8.52 -6.99 3.51
C GLY A 21 -9.71 -6.49 4.31
N GLU A 22 -10.86 -7.18 4.24
CA GLU A 22 -12.05 -6.85 5.03
C GLU A 22 -11.75 -6.90 6.54
N ALA A 23 -11.03 -7.93 7.01
CA ALA A 23 -10.65 -8.03 8.41
C ALA A 23 -9.71 -6.91 8.87
N MET A 24 -8.82 -6.42 7.98
CA MET A 24 -7.93 -5.31 8.28
C MET A 24 -8.68 -4.00 8.53
N GLU A 25 -9.85 -3.78 7.91
CA GLU A 25 -10.67 -2.57 8.15
C GLU A 25 -11.14 -2.44 9.61
N HIS A 26 -11.11 -3.52 10.37
CA HIS A 26 -11.52 -3.56 11.78
C HIS A 26 -10.35 -3.44 12.76
N LEU A 27 -9.14 -3.15 12.29
CA LEU A 27 -7.99 -2.96 13.15
C LEU A 27 -8.08 -1.69 14.00
N THR A 28 -7.33 -1.69 15.10
CA THR A 28 -7.08 -0.51 15.92
C THR A 28 -5.55 -0.38 16.07
N PRO A 29 -4.93 0.75 15.69
CA PRO A 29 -5.52 1.94 15.06
C PRO A 29 -6.25 1.66 13.74
N GLU A 30 -7.29 2.46 13.45
CA GLU A 30 -8.09 2.31 12.22
C GLU A 30 -7.24 2.66 10.99
N PRO A 31 -7.19 1.78 9.97
CA PRO A 31 -6.51 2.12 8.73
C PRO A 31 -7.27 3.22 8.00
N THR A 32 -6.55 4.20 7.46
CA THR A 32 -7.12 5.22 6.57
C THR A 32 -7.53 4.65 5.21
N GLY A 33 -7.01 3.49 4.84
CA GLY A 33 -7.45 2.75 3.66
C GLY A 33 -6.81 1.37 3.60
N VAL A 34 -7.53 0.42 3.00
CA VAL A 34 -7.07 -0.95 2.74
C VAL A 34 -7.17 -1.24 1.24
N GLY A 35 -6.17 -1.91 0.70
CA GLY A 35 -6.10 -2.32 -0.71
C GLY A 35 -5.76 -3.79 -0.85
N VAL A 36 -6.34 -4.43 -1.88
CA VAL A 36 -6.15 -5.84 -2.22
C VAL A 36 -5.93 -5.94 -3.73
N PHE A 37 -4.77 -6.44 -4.15
CA PHE A 37 -4.38 -6.48 -5.58
C PHE A 37 -3.71 -7.80 -5.94
N GLU A 38 -3.93 -8.26 -7.17
CA GLU A 38 -3.18 -9.40 -7.72
C GLU A 38 -1.79 -8.95 -8.19
N MET A 39 -0.76 -9.75 -7.92
CA MET A 39 0.57 -9.52 -8.48
C MET A 39 0.58 -9.91 -9.95
N GLU A 40 0.91 -8.98 -10.85
CA GLU A 40 0.94 -9.18 -12.31
C GLU A 40 2.18 -9.96 -12.81
N ASP A 41 2.78 -10.81 -11.97
CA ASP A 41 3.96 -11.62 -12.28
C ASP A 41 3.62 -13.09 -12.61
N GLY A 42 2.33 -13.45 -12.59
CA GLY A 42 1.85 -14.80 -12.85
C GLY A 42 2.03 -15.78 -11.68
N SER A 43 2.44 -15.30 -10.50
CA SER A 43 2.59 -16.13 -9.29
C SER A 43 1.26 -16.58 -8.67
N GLY A 44 0.15 -15.89 -9.00
CA GLY A 44 -1.13 -16.04 -8.32
C GLY A 44 -1.13 -15.53 -6.88
N LEU A 45 -0.10 -14.77 -6.50
CA LEU A 45 -0.05 -14.06 -5.22
C LEU A 45 -0.86 -12.78 -5.30
N TRP A 46 -1.42 -12.44 -4.16
CA TRP A 46 -2.16 -11.21 -3.93
C TRP A 46 -1.45 -10.42 -2.85
N GLU A 47 -1.33 -9.12 -3.05
CA GLU A 47 -0.86 -8.17 -2.06
C GLU A 47 -2.05 -7.58 -1.31
N VAL A 48 -1.94 -7.51 0.02
CA VAL A 48 -2.90 -6.84 0.89
C VAL A 48 -2.15 -5.80 1.70
N GLY A 49 -2.68 -4.58 1.70
CA GLY A 49 -2.01 -3.43 2.31
C GLY A 49 -2.97 -2.50 3.04
N GLY A 50 -2.55 -2.02 4.21
CA GLY A 50 -3.24 -0.99 4.98
C GLY A 50 -2.38 0.27 5.14
N TYR A 51 -3.03 1.44 5.12
CA TYR A 51 -2.43 2.74 5.40
C TYR A 51 -2.92 3.25 6.75
N PHE A 52 -2.06 3.88 7.55
CA PHE A 52 -2.39 4.35 8.89
C PHE A 52 -1.80 5.73 9.15
N ILE A 53 -2.43 6.51 10.04
CA ILE A 53 -1.92 7.80 10.55
C ILE A 53 -1.19 7.66 11.89
N GLU A 54 -1.22 6.45 12.45
CA GLU A 54 -0.55 6.04 13.68
C GLU A 54 0.15 4.70 13.40
N PRO A 55 1.20 4.34 14.16
CA PRO A 55 1.84 3.04 14.01
C PRO A 55 0.81 1.91 14.18
N PRO A 56 0.68 0.96 13.24
CA PRO A 56 -0.28 -0.12 13.35
C PRO A 56 0.10 -1.11 14.46
N ASP A 57 -0.88 -1.81 15.02
CA ASP A 57 -0.66 -2.87 16.01
C ASP A 57 -0.03 -4.11 15.34
N GLU A 58 1.27 -4.29 15.53
CA GLU A 58 2.03 -5.42 14.97
C GLU A 58 1.53 -6.80 15.45
N VAL A 59 0.98 -6.89 16.66
CA VAL A 59 0.44 -8.15 17.20
C VAL A 59 -0.86 -8.50 16.49
N ALA A 60 -1.74 -7.52 16.32
CA ALA A 60 -2.98 -7.72 15.57
C ALA A 60 -2.69 -8.10 14.11
N LEU A 61 -1.72 -7.45 13.46
CA LEU A 61 -1.26 -7.81 12.12
C LEU A 61 -0.70 -9.23 12.04
N ALA A 62 0.10 -9.66 13.03
CA ALA A 62 0.63 -11.01 13.08
C ALA A 62 -0.49 -12.06 13.24
N LEU A 63 -1.51 -11.77 14.05
CA LEU A 63 -2.68 -12.63 14.20
C LEU A 63 -3.48 -12.76 12.90
N LEU A 64 -3.69 -11.65 12.18
CA LEU A 64 -4.33 -11.67 10.87
C LEU A 64 -3.51 -12.48 9.85
N ALA A 65 -2.19 -12.27 9.79
CA ALA A 65 -1.34 -13.04 8.89
C ALA A 65 -1.44 -14.55 9.17
N ALA A 66 -1.40 -14.96 10.43
CA ALA A 66 -1.54 -16.35 10.82
C ALA A 66 -2.94 -16.93 10.52
N ALA A 67 -4.01 -16.15 10.78
CA ALA A 67 -5.38 -16.60 10.57
C ALA A 67 -5.73 -16.83 9.10
N TYR A 68 -5.18 -16.01 8.20
CA TYR A 68 -5.49 -16.04 6.76
C TYR A 68 -4.40 -16.73 5.92
N GLY A 69 -3.30 -17.17 6.54
CA GLY A 69 -2.20 -17.83 5.85
C GLY A 69 -1.37 -16.88 4.97
N ALA A 70 -1.28 -15.61 5.36
CA ALA A 70 -0.43 -14.63 4.69
C ALA A 70 1.01 -14.70 5.20
N LYS A 71 1.93 -14.11 4.44
CA LYS A 71 3.28 -13.83 4.95
C LYS A 71 3.21 -12.83 6.11
N PRO A 72 4.26 -12.71 6.93
CA PRO A 72 4.34 -11.64 7.92
C PRO A 72 4.22 -10.27 7.25
N PHE A 73 3.51 -9.34 7.90
CA PHE A 73 3.41 -7.96 7.43
C PHE A 73 4.76 -7.26 7.49
N THR A 74 5.05 -6.46 6.47
CA THR A 74 6.13 -5.47 6.50
C THR A 74 5.52 -4.12 6.85
N VAL A 75 5.89 -3.58 8.01
CA VAL A 75 5.44 -2.26 8.47
C VAL A 75 6.52 -1.23 8.12
N SER A 76 6.13 -0.15 7.43
CA SER A 76 7.03 0.92 7.02
C SER A 76 6.48 2.29 7.39
N GLU A 77 7.36 3.16 7.90
CA GLU A 77 7.07 4.59 8.00
C GLU A 77 7.19 5.22 6.61
N VAL A 78 6.17 5.98 6.19
CA VAL A 78 6.19 6.72 4.93
C VAL A 78 6.63 8.15 5.21
N PRO A 79 7.79 8.59 4.70
CA PRO A 79 8.24 9.96 4.89
C PRO A 79 7.31 10.95 4.18
N GLU A 80 7.04 12.10 4.81
CA GLU A 80 6.33 13.25 4.21
C GLU A 80 7.17 13.83 3.05
N THR A 81 7.16 13.19 1.89
CA THR A 81 7.84 13.64 0.68
C THR A 81 6.83 14.27 -0.27
N ASP A 82 7.04 15.53 -0.64
CA ASP A 82 6.27 16.18 -1.70
C ASP A 82 6.70 15.65 -3.07
N TRP A 83 6.16 14.48 -3.44
CA TRP A 83 6.43 13.83 -4.72
C TRP A 83 6.00 14.69 -5.91
N VAL A 84 5.01 15.58 -5.75
CA VAL A 84 4.56 16.49 -6.81
C VAL A 84 5.62 17.58 -7.06
N ALA A 85 6.15 18.20 -6.00
CA ALA A 85 7.25 19.15 -6.13
C ALA A 85 8.54 18.49 -6.64
N HIS A 86 8.77 17.23 -6.27
CA HIS A 86 9.90 16.45 -6.77
C HIS A 86 9.79 16.17 -8.27
N VAL A 87 8.67 15.60 -8.74
CA VAL A 87 8.45 15.27 -10.16
C VAL A 87 8.36 16.53 -11.04
N ARG A 88 7.71 17.62 -10.56
CA ARG A 88 7.58 18.87 -11.33
C ARG A 88 8.91 19.55 -11.63
N ARG A 89 9.96 19.37 -10.81
CA ARG A 89 11.28 19.94 -11.10
C ARG A 89 11.98 19.26 -12.29
N GLU A 90 11.57 18.05 -12.65
CA GLU A 90 12.21 17.24 -13.68
C GLU A 90 11.42 17.19 -15.00
N LEU A 91 10.19 17.70 -15.02
CA LEU A 91 9.38 17.83 -16.23
C LEU A 91 9.80 19.05 -17.06
N SER A 92 10.89 18.91 -17.82
CA SER A 92 11.20 19.83 -18.92
C SER A 92 10.15 19.66 -20.04
N PRO A 93 9.66 20.74 -20.67
CA PRO A 93 8.64 20.64 -21.72
C PRO A 93 9.07 19.71 -22.85
N VAL A 94 8.18 18.81 -23.27
CA VAL A 94 8.44 17.89 -24.37
C VAL A 94 8.01 18.56 -25.69
N VAL A 95 8.93 18.67 -26.63
CA VAL A 95 8.66 19.19 -27.98
C VAL A 95 8.10 18.08 -28.85
N ALA A 96 6.81 18.15 -29.18
CA ALA A 96 6.12 17.22 -30.07
C ALA A 96 5.84 17.89 -31.42
N GLY A 97 6.88 18.01 -32.25
CA GLY A 97 6.79 18.66 -33.56
C GLY A 97 6.54 20.17 -33.43
N ARG A 98 5.38 20.66 -33.89
CA ARG A 98 5.01 22.10 -33.81
C ARG A 98 4.38 22.52 -32.50
N PHE A 99 4.28 21.62 -31.53
CA PHE A 99 3.63 21.86 -30.25
C PHE A 99 4.59 21.62 -29.09
N PHE A 100 4.39 22.38 -28.02
CA PHE A 100 5.04 22.17 -26.73
C PHE A 100 3.99 21.60 -25.78
N VAL A 101 4.32 20.47 -25.13
CA VAL A 101 3.46 19.87 -24.10
C VAL A 101 4.06 20.17 -22.73
N TYR A 102 3.26 20.78 -21.87
CA TYR A 102 3.57 21.06 -20.47
C TYR A 102 2.79 20.08 -19.60
N GLY A 103 3.48 19.43 -18.65
CA GLY A 103 2.89 18.53 -17.65
C GLY A 103 2.64 19.24 -16.33
#